data_AF-A0A2E7EFF3-F1
#
_entry.id   AF-A0A2E7EFF3-F1
#
_cell.length_a   1.000
_cell.length_b   1.000
_cell.length_c   1.000
_cell.angle_alpha   90.00
_cell.angle_beta   90.00
_cell.angle_gamma   90.00
#
_symmetry.space_group_name_H-M   'P 1'
#
loop_
_entity.id
_entity.type
_entity.pdbx_description
1 polymer ?
#
loop_
_entity_poly.entity_id
_entity_poly.type
_entity_poly.pdbx_seq_one_letter_code
_entity_poly.pdbx_strand_id
1 'polypeptide(L)'
;MAQDFYGTSDPAQITCFYIHGNRIRKDEVFQRGMRVYQRLNRPANTRFVIWSWPSTPIRGRIRDARTKAARADGESFYLAHTMGGMSDSSTVSLIGYSFGARIVTGTLHLLGGGALKGNVLSEERRPEFRPRAVLLAPAVARGWLRPEGIHGMATYAVDQIYSTYNTKDPALKHFYVINKQTKPTALGFSGISSKSLGPNRDVMHQQNITQWVGWNHTFDRHLDANPLMAKVRRYALWDPTP
;
A
#
# COMPACT_ATOMS: atom_id res chain seq x y z
N MET A 1 8.53 18.21 16.48
CA MET A 1 8.05 17.57 15.24
C MET A 1 7.95 16.04 15.32
N ALA A 2 9.02 15.28 15.61
CA ALA A 2 8.88 13.82 15.75
C ALA A 2 8.08 13.41 17.00
N GLN A 3 8.35 14.03 18.16
CA GLN A 3 7.57 13.79 19.39
C GLN A 3 6.10 14.17 19.25
N ASP A 4 5.75 15.21 18.48
CA ASP A 4 4.35 15.63 18.28
C ASP A 4 3.57 14.69 17.35
N PHE A 5 4.25 14.03 16.40
CA PHE A 5 3.61 13.01 15.56
C PHE A 5 3.23 11.76 16.37
N TYR A 6 4.07 11.39 17.34
CA TYR A 6 3.85 10.24 18.24
C TYR A 6 3.05 10.61 19.50
N GLY A 7 2.92 11.89 19.82
CA GLY A 7 2.23 12.39 21.00
C GLY A 7 0.71 12.33 20.87
N THR A 8 0.09 11.64 21.83
CA THR A 8 -1.35 11.58 22.12
C THR A 8 -2.25 11.49 20.89
N SER A 9 -2.44 10.27 20.39
CA SER A 9 -3.58 9.95 19.54
C SER A 9 -4.84 9.89 20.41
N ASP A 10 -5.79 10.79 20.17
CA ASP A 10 -7.20 10.51 20.47
C ASP A 10 -7.51 9.12 19.89
N PRO A 11 -7.94 8.12 20.70
CA PRO A 11 -8.28 6.79 20.19
C PRO A 11 -9.32 6.82 19.06
N ALA A 12 -10.15 7.88 19.00
CA ALA A 12 -11.12 8.09 17.93
C ALA A 12 -10.54 8.73 16.65
N GLN A 13 -9.29 9.20 16.67
CA GLN A 13 -8.61 9.76 15.49
C GLN A 13 -8.07 8.65 14.60
N ILE A 14 -8.56 8.62 13.36
CA ILE A 14 -8.01 7.77 12.29
C ILE A 14 -6.75 8.43 11.73
N THR A 15 -5.63 7.70 11.70
CA THR A 15 -4.42 8.09 10.97
C THR A 15 -4.34 7.34 9.65
N CYS A 16 -4.50 8.04 8.54
CA CYS A 16 -4.46 7.48 7.19
C CYS A 16 -3.18 7.90 6.46
N PHE A 17 -2.29 6.94 6.19
CA PHE A 17 -1.12 7.16 5.36
C PHE A 17 -1.45 6.92 3.89
N TYR A 18 -1.16 7.88 3.03
CA TYR A 18 -1.17 7.71 1.59
C TYR A 18 0.25 7.61 1.04
N ILE A 19 0.53 6.50 0.36
CA ILE A 19 1.82 6.19 -0.24
C ILE A 19 1.67 6.23 -1.76
N HIS A 20 2.30 7.24 -2.39
CA HIS A 20 2.21 7.45 -3.82
C HIS A 20 2.98 6.42 -4.65
N GLY A 21 2.71 6.38 -5.97
CA GLY A 21 3.35 5.47 -6.91
C GLY A 21 4.70 5.93 -7.44
N ASN A 22 5.12 5.29 -8.53
CA ASN A 22 6.37 5.62 -9.24
C ASN A 22 6.23 6.95 -10.02
N ARG A 23 7.37 7.56 -10.36
CA ARG A 23 7.50 8.67 -11.29
C ARG A 23 6.83 9.96 -10.81
N ILE A 24 6.83 10.18 -9.50
CA ILE A 24 6.31 11.41 -8.89
C ILE A 24 7.50 12.30 -8.52
N ARG A 25 7.51 13.52 -9.06
CA ARG A 25 8.51 14.53 -8.69
C ARG A 25 8.20 15.09 -7.31
N LYS A 26 9.23 15.54 -6.57
CA LYS A 26 9.08 16.02 -5.18
C LYS A 26 8.05 17.15 -5.04
N ASP A 27 8.04 18.08 -6.00
CA ASP A 27 7.10 19.19 -6.15
C ASP A 27 5.66 18.76 -6.45
N GLU A 28 5.43 17.56 -7.00
CA GLU A 28 4.10 17.03 -7.29
C GLU A 28 3.47 16.24 -6.13
N VAL A 29 4.27 15.78 -5.16
CA VAL A 29 3.83 14.83 -4.12
C VAL A 29 2.66 15.40 -3.31
N PHE A 30 2.80 16.64 -2.86
CA PHE A 30 1.77 17.30 -2.05
C PHE A 30 0.46 17.43 -2.84
N GLN A 31 0.51 17.97 -4.06
CA GLN A 31 -0.69 18.15 -4.89
C GLN A 31 -1.40 16.82 -5.15
N ARG A 32 -0.66 15.74 -5.43
CA ARG A 32 -1.25 14.40 -5.63
C ARG A 32 -1.89 13.86 -4.36
N GLY A 33 -1.21 13.97 -3.22
CA GLY A 33 -1.76 13.56 -1.94
C GLY A 33 -3.02 14.34 -1.57
N MET A 34 -3.05 15.65 -1.87
CA MET A 34 -4.22 16.49 -1.63
C MET A 34 -5.45 16.10 -2.47
N ARG A 35 -5.26 15.57 -3.68
CA ARG A 35 -6.38 15.00 -4.46
C ARG A 35 -7.00 13.79 -3.76
N VAL A 36 -6.18 12.91 -3.19
CA VAL A 36 -6.67 11.74 -2.42
C VAL A 36 -7.41 12.21 -1.18
N TYR A 37 -6.78 13.12 -0.43
CA TYR A 37 -7.35 13.76 0.73
C TYR A 37 -8.76 14.27 0.43
N GLN A 38 -8.92 15.09 -0.62
CA GLN A 38 -10.21 15.65 -1.02
C GLN A 38 -11.23 14.57 -1.40
N ARG A 39 -10.82 13.53 -2.13
CA ARG A 39 -11.74 12.45 -2.59
C ARG A 39 -12.15 11.48 -1.49
N LEU A 40 -11.38 11.37 -0.41
CA LEU A 40 -11.72 10.51 0.72
C LEU A 40 -12.95 10.99 1.50
N ASN A 41 -13.39 12.25 1.38
CA ASN A 41 -14.54 12.79 2.13
C ASN A 41 -14.52 12.35 3.61
N ARG A 42 -13.34 12.46 4.23
CA ARG A 42 -13.03 11.91 5.55
C ARG A 42 -13.65 12.75 6.68
N PRO A 43 -13.86 12.16 7.88
CA PRO A 43 -14.19 12.92 9.09
C PRO A 43 -13.15 13.99 9.43
N ALA A 44 -13.59 15.08 10.06
CA ALA A 44 -12.73 16.23 10.38
C ALA A 44 -11.52 15.87 11.28
N ASN A 45 -11.68 14.88 12.17
CA ASN A 45 -10.64 14.42 13.07
C ASN A 45 -9.62 13.45 12.42
N THR A 46 -9.72 13.17 11.12
CA THR A 46 -8.78 12.27 10.42
C THR A 46 -7.41 12.93 10.22
N ARG A 47 -6.35 12.31 10.73
CA ARG A 47 -4.96 12.66 10.42
C ARG A 47 -4.55 12.02 9.09
N PHE A 48 -4.34 12.83 8.05
CA PHE A 48 -3.92 12.34 6.74
C PHE A 48 -2.44 12.60 6.49
N VAL A 49 -1.66 11.54 6.31
CA VAL A 49 -0.20 11.61 6.15
C VAL A 49 0.17 11.26 4.72
N ILE A 50 0.82 12.18 4.01
CA ILE A 50 1.36 11.90 2.67
C ILE A 50 2.78 11.37 2.84
N TRP A 51 2.97 10.06 2.60
CA TRP A 51 4.30 9.45 2.62
C TRP A 51 5.03 9.75 1.31
N SER A 52 5.97 10.69 1.38
CA SER A 52 6.83 11.04 0.25
C SER A 52 8.07 10.14 0.22
N TRP A 53 8.34 9.53 -0.93
CA TRP A 53 9.53 8.72 -1.13
C TRP A 53 10.25 9.06 -2.45
N PRO A 54 11.54 8.71 -2.64
CA PRO A 54 12.35 9.10 -3.80
C PRO A 54 11.96 8.46 -5.15
N SER A 55 10.76 8.73 -5.64
CA SER A 55 10.17 8.15 -6.86
C SER A 55 10.32 9.02 -8.11
N THR A 56 11.03 10.15 -8.02
CA THR A 56 11.29 11.06 -9.16
C THR A 56 11.84 10.30 -10.37
N PRO A 57 11.30 10.53 -11.58
CA PRO A 57 11.70 9.80 -12.78
C PRO A 57 13.21 9.88 -13.04
N ILE A 58 13.81 8.75 -13.40
CA ILE A 58 15.17 8.69 -13.97
C ILE A 58 15.14 8.23 -15.43
N ARG A 59 16.26 8.43 -16.13
CA ARG A 59 16.40 8.05 -17.55
C ARG A 59 16.22 6.54 -17.75
N GLY A 60 15.36 6.18 -18.70
CA GLY A 60 15.06 4.81 -19.10
C GLY A 60 13.96 4.15 -18.25
N ARG A 61 12.83 3.79 -18.87
CA ARG A 61 11.63 3.27 -18.17
C ARG A 61 11.89 1.99 -17.36
N ILE A 62 12.63 1.04 -17.92
CA ILE A 62 12.94 -0.24 -17.24
C ILE A 62 13.91 0.00 -16.08
N ARG A 63 14.95 0.80 -16.30
CA ARG A 63 15.91 1.18 -15.24
C ARG A 63 15.19 1.88 -14.10
N ASP A 64 14.36 2.87 -14.42
CA ASP A 64 13.53 3.60 -13.47
C ASP A 64 12.65 2.67 -12.64
N ALA A 65 11.88 1.78 -13.28
CA ALA A 65 11.03 0.83 -12.59
C ALA A 65 11.81 -0.12 -11.66
N ARG A 66 12.97 -0.64 -12.09
CA ARG A 66 13.82 -1.53 -11.28
C ARG A 66 14.44 -0.81 -10.08
N THR A 67 14.98 0.38 -10.30
CA THR A 67 15.55 1.20 -9.22
C THR A 67 14.48 1.55 -8.20
N LYS A 68 13.26 1.90 -8.65
CA LYS A 68 12.16 2.24 -7.74
C LYS A 68 11.57 1.04 -7.02
N ALA A 69 11.49 -0.11 -7.67
CA ALA A 69 11.16 -1.37 -7.01
C ALA A 69 12.15 -1.66 -5.85
N ALA A 70 13.45 -1.49 -6.09
CA ALA A 70 14.45 -1.70 -5.04
C ALA A 70 14.36 -0.66 -3.91
N ARG A 71 14.10 0.61 -4.22
CA ARG A 71 13.90 1.66 -3.21
C ARG A 71 12.64 1.44 -2.38
N ALA A 72 11.54 1.02 -3.01
CA ALA A 72 10.30 0.71 -2.32
C ALA A 72 10.50 -0.32 -1.19
N ASP A 73 11.40 -1.29 -1.36
CA ASP A 73 11.71 -2.24 -0.29
C ASP A 73 12.39 -1.57 0.92
N GLY A 74 13.24 -0.55 0.70
CA GLY A 74 13.84 0.23 1.79
C GLY A 74 12.83 1.17 2.46
N GLU A 75 11.95 1.78 1.67
CA GLU A 75 10.87 2.64 2.17
C GLU A 75 9.87 1.88 3.05
N SER A 76 9.65 0.59 2.76
CA SER A 76 8.87 -0.30 3.64
C SER A 76 9.42 -0.31 5.07
N PHE A 77 10.75 -0.31 5.22
CA PHE A 77 11.39 -0.31 6.53
C PHE A 77 11.22 1.02 7.25
N TYR A 78 11.42 2.14 6.55
CA TYR A 78 11.22 3.46 7.16
C TYR A 78 9.77 3.69 7.60
N LEU A 79 8.80 3.26 6.79
CA LEU A 79 7.39 3.35 7.17
C LEU A 79 7.06 2.42 8.34
N ALA A 80 7.57 1.17 8.35
CA ALA A 80 7.37 0.25 9.46
C ALA A 80 7.97 0.77 10.77
N HIS A 81 9.20 1.30 10.72
CA HIS A 81 9.83 1.95 11.87
C HIS A 81 9.04 3.17 12.35
N THR A 82 8.49 3.96 11.42
CA THR A 82 7.63 5.09 11.76
C THR A 82 6.38 4.61 12.50
N MET A 83 5.70 3.59 11.98
CA MET A 83 4.48 3.05 12.61
C MET A 83 4.77 2.40 13.96
N GLY A 84 5.94 1.77 14.12
CA GLY A 84 6.42 1.20 15.39
C GLY A 84 6.74 2.22 16.49
N GLY A 85 6.62 3.52 16.22
CA GLY A 85 6.67 4.56 17.24
C GLY A 85 5.29 5.07 17.68
N MET A 86 4.21 4.62 17.03
CA MET A 86 2.85 5.05 17.33
C MET A 86 2.29 4.30 18.55
N SER A 87 1.27 4.86 19.20
CA SER A 87 0.58 4.20 20.32
C SER A 87 -0.14 2.93 19.87
N ASP A 88 -0.12 1.88 20.69
CA ASP A 88 -0.83 0.62 20.44
C ASP A 88 -2.35 0.76 20.32
N SER A 89 -2.93 1.87 20.80
CA SER A 89 -4.35 2.18 20.63
C SER A 89 -4.68 2.93 19.33
N SER A 90 -3.70 3.12 18.44
CA SER A 90 -3.88 3.89 17.20
C SER A 90 -4.79 3.17 16.19
N THR A 91 -5.76 3.91 15.65
CA THR A 91 -6.54 3.46 14.49
C THR A 91 -5.83 3.89 13.20
N VAL A 92 -5.19 2.94 12.49
CA VAL A 92 -4.33 3.25 11.35
C VAL A 92 -4.85 2.65 10.04
N SER A 93 -4.76 3.41 8.96
CA SER A 93 -4.97 2.90 7.60
C SER A 93 -3.84 3.27 6.64
N LEU A 94 -3.60 2.39 5.67
CA LEU A 94 -2.57 2.55 4.64
C LEU A 94 -3.21 2.52 3.26
N ILE A 95 -2.98 3.54 2.43
CA ILE A 95 -3.42 3.58 1.03
C ILE A 95 -2.19 3.59 0.14
N GLY A 96 -1.89 2.47 -0.49
CA GLY A 96 -0.77 2.33 -1.41
C GLY A 96 -1.22 2.28 -2.86
N TYR A 97 -0.66 3.14 -3.71
CA TYR A 97 -0.88 3.08 -5.17
C TYR A 97 0.36 2.59 -5.92
N SER A 98 0.22 1.62 -6.82
CA SER A 98 1.33 1.08 -7.64
C SER A 98 2.49 0.60 -6.76
N PHE A 99 3.70 1.14 -6.89
CA PHE A 99 4.81 0.83 -5.95
C PHE A 99 4.54 1.28 -4.51
N GLY A 100 3.64 2.22 -4.27
CA GLY A 100 3.17 2.50 -2.91
C GLY A 100 2.50 1.29 -2.26
N ALA A 101 1.80 0.44 -3.03
CA ALA A 101 1.28 -0.83 -2.51
C ALA A 101 2.40 -1.84 -2.18
N ARG A 102 3.53 -1.77 -2.87
CA ARG A 102 4.73 -2.54 -2.53
C ARG A 102 5.31 -2.09 -1.20
N ILE A 103 5.38 -0.78 -0.97
CA ILE A 103 5.78 -0.21 0.31
C ILE A 103 4.83 -0.65 1.41
N VAL A 104 3.51 -0.55 1.21
CA VAL A 104 2.51 -0.99 2.19
C VAL A 104 2.65 -2.46 2.54
N THR A 105 2.72 -3.36 1.54
CA THR A 105 2.82 -4.80 1.82
C THR A 105 4.17 -5.19 2.44
N GLY A 106 5.27 -4.52 2.08
CA GLY A 106 6.55 -4.72 2.75
C GLY A 106 6.58 -4.17 4.18
N THR A 107 5.88 -3.05 4.42
CA THR A 107 5.70 -2.47 5.76
C THR A 107 4.97 -3.48 6.65
N LEU A 108 3.82 -3.99 6.20
CA LEU A 108 3.05 -5.02 6.93
C LEU A 108 3.87 -6.29 7.17
N HIS A 109 4.70 -6.70 6.19
CA HIS A 109 5.59 -7.84 6.38
C HIS A 109 6.58 -7.62 7.54
N LEU A 110 7.17 -6.44 7.64
CA LEU A 110 8.09 -6.09 8.73
C LEU A 110 7.37 -5.96 10.08
N LEU A 111 6.18 -5.34 10.12
CA LEU A 111 5.35 -5.28 11.33
C LEU A 111 4.95 -6.69 11.82
N GLY A 112 4.75 -7.63 10.89
CA GLY A 112 4.48 -9.03 11.19
C GLY A 112 5.70 -9.84 11.64
N GLY A 113 6.86 -9.21 11.83
CA GLY A 113 8.10 -9.89 12.22
C GLY A 113 8.90 -10.51 11.07
N GLY A 114 8.54 -10.20 9.83
CA GLY A 114 9.30 -10.61 8.65
C GLY A 114 10.61 -9.84 8.48
N ALA A 115 11.41 -10.27 7.49
CA ALA A 115 12.69 -9.65 7.14
C ALA A 115 12.68 -9.20 5.68
N LEU A 116 13.06 -7.95 5.42
CA LEU A 116 13.14 -7.41 4.06
C LEU A 116 14.53 -6.85 3.78
N LYS A 117 15.26 -7.50 2.85
CA LYS A 117 16.66 -7.17 2.51
C LYS A 117 17.59 -7.17 3.73
N GLY A 118 17.41 -8.12 4.63
CA GLY A 118 18.19 -8.23 5.86
C GLY A 118 17.77 -7.25 6.97
N ASN A 119 16.82 -6.34 6.71
CA ASN A 119 16.26 -5.50 7.77
C ASN A 119 15.11 -6.21 8.46
N VAL A 120 15.11 -6.15 9.79
CA VAL A 120 14.07 -6.68 10.68
C VAL A 120 13.67 -5.55 11.62
N LEU A 121 12.39 -5.46 11.97
CA LEU A 121 11.92 -4.55 12.99
C LEU A 121 12.10 -5.20 14.36
N SER A 122 12.67 -4.48 15.34
CA SER A 122 12.81 -5.03 16.70
C SER A 122 11.44 -5.31 17.31
N GLU A 123 11.38 -6.22 18.29
CA GLU A 123 10.09 -6.65 18.85
C GLU A 123 9.35 -5.48 19.52
N GLU A 124 10.08 -4.60 20.20
CA GLU A 124 9.58 -3.40 20.87
C GLU A 124 9.06 -2.33 19.90
N ARG A 125 9.39 -2.48 18.61
CA ARG A 125 8.94 -1.60 17.53
C ARG A 125 7.79 -2.21 16.74
N ARG A 126 7.30 -3.41 17.09
CA ARG A 126 6.10 -3.97 16.48
C ARG A 126 4.89 -3.52 17.30
N PRO A 127 4.03 -2.63 16.77
CA PRO A 127 2.85 -2.19 17.49
C PRO A 127 1.83 -3.33 17.61
N GLU A 128 0.99 -3.28 18.63
CA GLU A 128 -0.10 -4.24 18.83
C GLU A 128 -1.29 -3.97 17.89
N PHE A 129 -1.48 -2.72 17.45
CA PHE A 129 -2.55 -2.39 16.51
C PHE A 129 -2.35 -3.08 15.15
N ARG A 130 -3.46 -3.43 14.51
CA ARG A 130 -3.47 -4.01 13.17
C ARG A 130 -4.07 -2.99 12.19
N PRO A 131 -3.28 -2.36 11.30
CA PRO A 131 -3.82 -1.40 10.34
C PRO A 131 -4.79 -2.05 9.33
N ARG A 132 -5.66 -1.24 8.72
CA ARG A 132 -6.33 -1.58 7.46
C ARG A 132 -5.52 -1.09 6.27
N ALA A 133 -5.53 -1.83 5.17
CA ALA A 133 -4.79 -1.46 3.96
C ALA A 133 -5.68 -1.42 2.71
N VAL A 134 -5.43 -0.44 1.86
CA VAL A 134 -6.01 -0.30 0.52
C VAL A 134 -4.88 -0.33 -0.50
N LEU A 135 -4.94 -1.29 -1.43
CA LEU A 135 -3.95 -1.48 -2.48
C LEU A 135 -4.56 -1.15 -3.85
N LEU A 136 -4.21 0.02 -4.38
CA LEU A 136 -4.65 0.50 -5.68
C LEU A 136 -3.61 0.17 -6.76
N ALA A 137 -4.03 -0.55 -7.81
CA ALA A 137 -3.15 -1.00 -8.89
C ALA A 137 -1.80 -1.60 -8.40
N PRO A 138 -1.79 -2.56 -7.45
CA PRO A 138 -0.58 -2.96 -6.74
C PRO A 138 0.52 -3.50 -7.68
N ALA A 139 1.65 -2.80 -7.71
CA ALA A 139 2.86 -3.19 -8.44
C ALA A 139 3.74 -4.09 -7.56
N VAL A 140 3.16 -5.21 -7.12
CA VAL A 140 3.74 -6.26 -6.27
C VAL A 140 3.57 -7.59 -7.00
N ALA A 141 4.52 -8.52 -6.91
CA ALA A 141 4.30 -9.82 -7.53
C ALA A 141 3.19 -10.58 -6.79
N ARG A 142 2.28 -11.23 -7.53
CA ARG A 142 1.10 -11.92 -6.98
C ARG A 142 1.43 -12.96 -5.90
N GLY A 143 2.62 -13.58 -5.97
CA GLY A 143 3.04 -14.61 -5.02
C GLY A 143 3.67 -14.09 -3.73
N TRP A 144 3.93 -12.78 -3.62
CA TRP A 144 4.68 -12.24 -2.48
C TRP A 144 3.90 -12.27 -1.17
N LEU A 145 2.57 -12.26 -1.20
CA LEU A 145 1.73 -12.31 0.00
C LEU A 145 1.40 -13.73 0.48
N ARG A 146 1.95 -14.76 -0.15
CA ARG A 146 1.83 -16.15 0.31
C ARG A 146 2.69 -16.36 1.56
N PRO A 147 2.42 -17.33 2.44
CA PRO A 147 3.22 -17.56 3.66
C PRO A 147 4.75 -17.59 3.43
N GLU A 148 5.21 -18.23 2.36
CA GLU A 148 6.64 -18.30 1.96
C GLU A 148 7.05 -17.21 0.95
N GLY A 149 6.18 -16.25 0.71
CA GLY A 149 6.43 -15.13 -0.18
C GLY A 149 7.30 -14.06 0.47
N ILE A 150 7.89 -13.19 -0.35
CA ILE A 150 8.75 -12.09 0.11
C ILE A 150 8.06 -11.19 1.14
N HIS A 151 6.73 -11.04 1.06
CA HIS A 151 5.91 -10.29 2.01
C HIS A 151 4.96 -11.22 2.82
N GLY A 152 5.36 -12.47 3.09
CA GLY A 152 4.45 -13.50 3.63
C GLY A 152 3.85 -13.20 4.99
N MET A 153 4.60 -12.50 5.86
CA MET A 153 4.10 -12.03 7.16
C MET A 153 3.06 -10.90 7.08
N ALA A 154 2.81 -10.30 5.92
CA ALA A 154 1.92 -9.14 5.81
C ALA A 154 0.47 -9.43 6.23
N THR A 155 -0.04 -10.66 6.00
CA THR A 155 -1.41 -11.03 6.37
C THR A 155 -1.59 -11.25 7.88
N TYR A 156 -0.50 -11.37 8.63
CA TYR A 156 -0.53 -11.52 10.09
C TYR A 156 -0.58 -10.17 10.81
N ALA A 157 -0.07 -9.11 10.17
CA ALA A 157 0.07 -7.78 10.76
C ALA A 157 -1.06 -6.80 10.38
N VAL A 158 -2.13 -7.28 9.77
CA VAL A 158 -3.17 -6.42 9.17
C VAL A 158 -4.56 -6.86 9.64
N ASP A 159 -5.48 -5.91 9.81
CA ASP A 159 -6.89 -6.18 10.09
C ASP A 159 -7.57 -6.65 8.80
N GLN A 160 -7.55 -5.80 7.78
CA GLN A 160 -8.09 -6.09 6.45
C GLN A 160 -7.26 -5.44 5.35
N ILE A 161 -7.23 -6.08 4.18
CA ILE A 161 -6.67 -5.58 2.93
C ILE A 161 -7.77 -5.52 1.89
N TYR A 162 -8.04 -4.34 1.35
CA TYR A 162 -8.79 -4.18 0.11
C TYR A 162 -7.84 -3.96 -1.06
N SER A 163 -7.76 -4.92 -1.98
CA SER A 163 -6.87 -4.87 -3.13
C SER A 163 -7.63 -4.85 -4.45
N THR A 164 -7.27 -3.92 -5.32
CA THR A 164 -7.85 -3.83 -6.66
C THR A 164 -7.00 -4.57 -7.68
N TYR A 165 -7.62 -5.04 -8.75
CA TYR A 165 -6.90 -5.50 -9.94
C TYR A 165 -7.62 -5.10 -11.23
N ASN A 166 -6.83 -4.91 -12.29
CA ASN A 166 -7.28 -4.53 -13.62
C ASN A 166 -6.54 -5.38 -14.68
N THR A 167 -7.26 -6.26 -15.36
CA THR A 167 -6.70 -7.19 -16.34
C THR A 167 -6.39 -6.53 -17.69
N LYS A 168 -6.76 -5.25 -17.87
CA LYS A 168 -6.44 -4.44 -19.05
C LYS A 168 -5.33 -3.41 -18.80
N ASP A 169 -4.75 -3.37 -17.61
CA ASP A 169 -3.71 -2.41 -17.26
C ASP A 169 -2.41 -2.68 -18.04
N PRO A 170 -1.99 -1.79 -18.96
CA PRO A 170 -0.81 -2.03 -19.77
C PRO A 170 0.49 -1.95 -18.97
N ALA A 171 0.56 -1.13 -17.92
CA ALA A 171 1.76 -1.02 -17.10
C ALA A 171 1.95 -2.31 -16.28
N LEU A 172 0.89 -2.81 -15.66
CA LEU A 172 0.95 -4.02 -14.84
C LEU A 172 1.02 -5.31 -15.66
N LYS A 173 0.48 -5.32 -16.89
CA LYS A 173 0.71 -6.42 -17.85
C LYS A 173 2.20 -6.64 -18.13
N HIS A 174 2.97 -5.55 -18.22
CA HIS A 174 4.41 -5.58 -18.48
C HIS A 174 5.25 -5.62 -17.20
N PHE A 175 4.64 -5.85 -16.03
CA PHE A 175 5.36 -5.86 -14.75
C PHE A 175 6.55 -6.82 -14.73
N TYR A 176 6.50 -7.92 -15.48
CA TYR A 176 7.60 -8.89 -15.57
C TYR A 176 8.96 -8.26 -15.94
N VAL A 177 9.02 -7.07 -16.54
CA VAL A 177 10.27 -6.39 -16.87
C VAL A 177 11.09 -5.98 -15.63
N ILE A 178 10.45 -5.87 -14.46
CA ILE A 178 11.15 -5.57 -13.20
C ILE A 178 12.14 -6.67 -12.81
N ASN A 179 11.83 -7.92 -13.15
CA ASN A 179 12.71 -9.06 -12.96
C ASN A 179 12.51 -10.05 -14.12
N LYS A 180 13.45 -10.02 -15.07
CA LYS A 180 13.38 -10.88 -16.27
C LYS A 180 13.63 -12.36 -15.98
N GLN A 181 14.23 -12.70 -14.85
CA GLN A 181 14.50 -14.09 -14.47
C GLN A 181 13.22 -14.74 -13.95
N THR A 182 12.53 -14.11 -13.00
CA THR A 182 11.32 -14.66 -12.38
C THR A 182 10.03 -14.33 -13.13
N LYS A 183 10.07 -13.34 -14.04
CA LYS A 183 8.95 -12.87 -14.87
C LYS A 183 7.62 -12.75 -14.10
N PRO A 184 7.59 -11.99 -12.98
CA PRO A 184 6.44 -12.00 -12.08
C PRO A 184 5.18 -11.40 -12.74
N THR A 185 4.02 -11.96 -12.42
CA THR A 185 2.72 -11.32 -12.64
C THR A 185 2.41 -10.34 -11.51
N ALA A 186 2.00 -9.12 -11.84
CA ALA A 186 1.56 -8.15 -10.84
C ALA A 186 0.24 -8.58 -10.17
N LEU A 187 0.15 -8.41 -8.85
CA LEU A 187 -1.08 -8.55 -8.08
C LEU A 187 -2.16 -7.64 -8.64
N GLY A 188 -1.84 -6.40 -8.99
CA GLY A 188 -2.80 -5.46 -9.55
C GLY A 188 -3.23 -5.76 -10.98
N PHE A 189 -2.60 -6.73 -11.65
CA PHE A 189 -3.04 -7.19 -12.97
C PHE A 189 -4.03 -8.35 -12.85
N SER A 190 -3.71 -9.37 -12.04
CA SER A 190 -4.46 -10.63 -12.01
C SER A 190 -5.24 -10.91 -10.74
N GLY A 191 -5.00 -10.14 -9.66
CA GLY A 191 -5.35 -10.56 -8.32
C GLY A 191 -4.55 -11.80 -7.86
N ILE A 192 -4.98 -12.37 -6.75
CA ILE A 192 -4.47 -13.61 -6.14
C ILE A 192 -5.63 -14.50 -5.68
N SER A 193 -5.46 -15.82 -5.71
CA SER A 193 -6.45 -16.74 -5.13
C SER A 193 -6.38 -16.71 -3.60
N SER A 194 -7.54 -16.62 -2.93
CA SER A 194 -7.63 -16.66 -1.47
C SER A 194 -7.04 -17.93 -0.88
N LYS A 195 -7.22 -19.08 -1.54
CA LYS A 195 -6.63 -20.37 -1.14
C LYS A 195 -5.09 -20.33 -1.03
N SER A 196 -4.43 -19.41 -1.74
CA SER A 196 -2.97 -19.29 -1.72
C SER A 196 -2.42 -18.35 -0.64
N LEU A 197 -3.28 -17.64 0.10
CA LEU A 197 -2.87 -16.72 1.17
C LEU A 197 -2.66 -17.39 2.54
N GLY A 198 -2.90 -18.70 2.63
CA GLY A 198 -2.70 -19.46 3.86
C GLY A 198 -3.81 -19.25 4.90
N PRO A 199 -3.49 -19.37 6.20
CA PRO A 199 -4.47 -19.31 7.29
C PRO A 199 -5.23 -17.97 7.37
N ASN A 200 -4.52 -16.86 7.18
CA ASN A 200 -5.09 -15.50 7.27
C ASN A 200 -5.69 -15.00 5.95
N ARG A 201 -6.18 -15.89 5.09
CA ARG A 201 -6.71 -15.51 3.77
C ARG A 201 -7.90 -14.55 3.82
N ASP A 202 -8.67 -14.60 4.90
CA ASP A 202 -9.94 -13.87 5.03
C ASP A 202 -9.72 -12.37 5.27
N VAL A 203 -8.49 -11.94 5.59
CA VAL A 203 -8.14 -10.51 5.67
C VAL A 203 -8.13 -9.85 4.28
N MET A 204 -8.04 -10.61 3.18
CA MET A 204 -7.88 -10.05 1.83
C MET A 204 -9.19 -10.04 1.05
N HIS A 205 -9.68 -8.85 0.75
CA HIS A 205 -10.80 -8.61 -0.15
C HIS A 205 -10.28 -8.05 -1.47
N GLN A 206 -10.69 -8.64 -2.59
CA GLN A 206 -10.22 -8.24 -3.91
C GLN A 206 -11.36 -7.84 -4.84
N GLN A 207 -11.09 -6.85 -5.69
CA GLN A 207 -12.06 -6.41 -6.68
C GLN A 207 -11.43 -6.19 -8.05
N ASN A 208 -12.05 -6.82 -9.07
CA ASN A 208 -11.78 -6.48 -10.45
C ASN A 208 -12.42 -5.12 -10.76
N ILE A 209 -11.59 -4.12 -11.06
CA ILE A 209 -12.04 -2.76 -11.38
C ILE A 209 -11.94 -2.45 -12.87
N THR A 210 -11.65 -3.44 -13.72
CA THR A 210 -11.46 -3.27 -15.18
C THR A 210 -12.61 -2.50 -15.83
N GLN A 211 -13.86 -2.75 -15.39
CA GLN A 211 -15.05 -2.06 -15.89
C GLN A 211 -15.10 -0.55 -15.56
N TRP A 212 -14.38 -0.11 -14.53
CA TRP A 212 -14.37 1.29 -14.09
C TRP A 212 -13.18 2.08 -14.62
N VAL A 213 -12.02 1.44 -14.79
CA VAL A 213 -10.77 2.12 -15.18
C VAL A 213 -10.29 1.78 -16.59
N GLY A 214 -10.82 0.72 -17.22
CA GLY A 214 -10.47 0.31 -18.58
C GLY A 214 -8.96 0.04 -18.74
N TRP A 215 -8.35 0.62 -19.78
CA TRP A 215 -6.92 0.47 -20.08
C TRP A 215 -6.02 1.44 -19.29
N ASN A 216 -6.58 2.20 -18.35
CA ASN A 216 -5.83 3.24 -17.65
C ASN A 216 -5.10 2.66 -16.44
N HIS A 217 -3.79 2.91 -16.39
CA HIS A 217 -3.01 2.79 -15.15
C HIS A 217 -3.06 4.09 -14.34
N THR A 218 -3.51 5.22 -14.91
CA THR A 218 -3.33 6.54 -14.33
C THR A 218 -4.07 6.72 -13.02
N PHE A 219 -3.38 7.31 -12.04
CA PHE A 219 -3.92 7.52 -10.69
C PHE A 219 -5.27 8.25 -10.67
N ASP A 220 -5.42 9.30 -11.47
CA ASP A 220 -6.63 10.13 -11.51
C ASP A 220 -7.88 9.31 -11.88
N ARG A 221 -7.76 8.32 -12.80
CA ARG A 221 -8.88 7.45 -13.18
C ARG A 221 -9.37 6.56 -12.04
N HIS A 222 -8.47 6.13 -11.15
CA HIS A 222 -8.89 5.40 -9.94
C HIS A 222 -9.65 6.32 -8.98
N LEU A 223 -9.21 7.58 -8.83
CA LEU A 223 -9.88 8.55 -7.98
C LEU A 223 -11.25 8.97 -8.52
N ASP A 224 -11.41 9.05 -9.84
CA ASP A 224 -12.65 9.45 -10.53
C ASP A 224 -13.73 8.36 -10.55
N ALA A 225 -13.36 7.11 -10.29
CA ALA A 225 -14.31 6.01 -10.20
C ALA A 225 -15.06 6.03 -8.86
N ASN A 226 -16.21 6.70 -8.79
CA ASN A 226 -17.03 6.81 -7.57
C ASN A 226 -17.32 5.46 -6.87
N PRO A 227 -17.67 4.36 -7.58
CA PRO A 227 -17.87 3.06 -6.94
C PRO A 227 -16.60 2.51 -6.28
N LEU A 228 -15.43 2.75 -6.87
CA LEU A 228 -14.14 2.40 -6.28
C LEU A 228 -13.88 3.25 -5.05
N MET A 229 -14.02 4.58 -5.16
CA MET A 229 -13.76 5.47 -4.03
C MET A 229 -14.69 5.24 -2.85
N ALA A 230 -15.93 4.81 -3.07
CA ALA A 230 -16.82 4.39 -1.99
C ALA A 230 -16.24 3.19 -1.20
N LYS A 231 -15.63 2.22 -1.89
CA LYS A 231 -14.93 1.10 -1.23
C LYS A 231 -13.64 1.55 -0.56
N VAL A 232 -12.83 2.38 -1.24
CA VAL A 232 -11.59 2.93 -0.65
C VAL A 232 -11.89 3.64 0.66
N ARG A 233 -12.91 4.50 0.70
CA ARG A 233 -13.34 5.20 1.93
C ARG A 233 -13.72 4.22 3.03
N ARG A 234 -14.55 3.22 2.72
CA ARG A 234 -14.98 2.23 3.70
C ARG A 234 -13.82 1.55 4.42
N TYR A 235 -12.81 1.11 3.66
CA TYR A 235 -11.65 0.44 4.25
C TYR A 235 -10.69 1.44 4.93
N ALA A 236 -10.43 2.59 4.32
CA ALA A 236 -9.47 3.56 4.85
C ALA A 236 -9.98 4.33 6.08
N LEU A 237 -11.30 4.50 6.20
CA LEU A 237 -11.96 5.25 7.27
C LEU A 237 -12.62 4.34 8.30
N TRP A 238 -12.32 3.04 8.27
CA TRP A 238 -12.79 2.09 9.28
C TRP A 238 -14.32 1.94 9.39
N ASP A 239 -15.05 2.28 8.33
CA ASP A 239 -16.49 2.00 8.24
C ASP A 239 -16.73 0.46 8.33
N PRO A 240 -17.90 0.02 8.81
CA PRO A 240 -18.25 -1.39 8.83
C PRO A 240 -18.12 -2.05 7.45
N THR A 241 -17.39 -3.16 7.40
CA THR A 241 -17.30 -4.00 6.20
C THR A 241 -18.40 -5.06 6.21
N PRO A 242 -19.00 -5.37 5.05
CA PRO A 242 -20.00 -6.43 4.94
C PRO A 242 -19.38 -7.81 5.17
#